data_AF-A0A2V9KWT2-F1
#
_entry.id   AF-A0A2V9KWT2-F1
#
_cell.length_a   1.000
_cell.length_b   1.000
_cell.length_c   1.000
_cell.angle_alpha   90.00
_cell.angle_beta   90.00
_cell.angle_gamma   90.00
#
_symmetry.space_group_name_H-M   'P 1'
#
loop_
_entity.id
_entity.type
_entity.pdbx_description
1 polymer ?
#
loop_
_entity_poly.entity_id
_entity_poly.type
_entity_poly.pdbx_seq_one_letter_code
_entity_poly.pdbx_strand_id
1 'polypeptide(L)'
;MAVCVPPGARLILRDIPARLQHDLEVSAVEDVTFTERTAAGYTYRDAIRFKNGHDILLQELGGGKRVKVLDLSSSEAFEPAWEERRELQSRLRP
;
A
#
# COMPACT_ATOMS: atom_id res chain seq x y z
N MET A 1 14.15 13.66 -1.67
CA MET A 1 13.16 13.34 -2.72
C MET A 1 12.58 11.99 -2.39
N ALA A 2 11.27 11.92 -2.14
CA ALA A 2 10.56 10.66 -1.99
C ALA A 2 9.93 10.30 -3.34
N VAL A 3 9.92 9.03 -3.71
CA VAL A 3 9.23 8.55 -4.90
C VAL A 3 7.84 8.06 -4.49
N CYS A 4 6.80 8.55 -5.15
CA CYS A 4 5.44 8.03 -4.96
C CYS A 4 5.26 6.81 -5.85
N VAL A 5 4.92 5.67 -5.24
CA VAL A 5 4.53 4.46 -5.96
C VAL A 5 3.00 4.39 -5.93
N PRO A 6 2.31 4.34 -7.08
CA PRO A 6 0.85 4.32 -7.09
C PRO A 6 0.32 2.95 -6.64
N PRO A 7 -0.89 2.90 -6.04
CA PRO A 7 -1.59 1.64 -5.80
C PRO A 7 -1.78 0.87 -7.12
N GLY A 8 -1.67 -0.45 -7.04
CA GLY A 8 -1.67 -1.35 -8.20
C GLY A 8 -0.29 -1.56 -8.83
N ALA A 9 0.74 -0.81 -8.43
CA ALA A 9 2.09 -1.03 -8.91
C ALA A 9 2.62 -2.43 -8.56
N ARG A 10 3.31 -3.08 -9.50
CA ARG A 10 3.94 -4.38 -9.29
C ARG A 10 5.39 -4.19 -8.88
N LEU A 11 5.77 -4.86 -7.80
CA LEU A 11 7.07 -4.73 -7.15
C LEU A 11 7.69 -6.11 -6.94
N ILE A 12 9.02 -6.18 -6.95
CA ILE A 12 9.76 -7.30 -6.36
C ILE A 12 10.25 -6.85 -4.99
N LEU A 13 9.81 -7.55 -3.96
CA LEU A 13 10.34 -7.41 -2.62
C LEU A 13 11.49 -8.40 -2.41
N ARG A 14 12.61 -7.92 -1.86
CA ARG A 14 13.78 -8.73 -1.52
C ARG A 14 14.15 -8.56 -0.05
N ASP A 15 14.90 -9.54 0.43
CA ASP A 15 15.40 -9.61 1.81
C ASP A 15 14.24 -9.73 2.83
N ILE A 16 13.19 -10.49 2.47
CA ILE A 16 12.06 -10.77 3.36
C ILE A 16 12.60 -11.52 4.60
N PRO A 17 12.30 -11.10 5.83
CA PRO A 17 12.80 -11.76 7.04
C PRO A 17 12.33 -13.21 7.12
N ALA A 18 13.17 -14.12 7.61
CA ALA A 18 12.83 -15.54 7.75
C ALA A 18 11.54 -15.79 8.56
N ARG A 19 11.26 -14.92 9.55
CA ARG A 19 10.00 -14.94 10.29
C ARG A 19 8.79 -14.74 9.38
N LEU A 20 8.80 -13.71 8.54
CA LEU A 20 7.70 -13.44 7.60
C LEU A 20 7.63 -14.49 6.48
N GLN A 21 8.78 -15.05 6.07
CA GLN A 21 8.81 -16.18 5.13
C GLN A 21 8.03 -17.38 5.68
N HIS A 22 8.22 -17.70 6.96
CA HIS A 22 7.50 -18.79 7.61
C HIS A 22 6.03 -18.45 7.90
N ASP A 23 5.75 -17.23 8.38
CA ASP A 23 4.39 -16.80 8.76
C ASP A 23 3.46 -16.62 7.54
N LEU A 24 4.02 -16.27 6.38
CA LEU A 24 3.27 -16.02 5.15
C LEU A 24 3.49 -17.10 4.08
N GLU A 25 4.30 -18.12 4.37
CA GLU A 25 4.68 -19.17 3.40
C GLU A 25 5.24 -18.60 2.10
N VAL A 26 6.14 -17.62 2.22
CA VAL A 26 6.79 -16.92 1.08
C VAL A 26 8.31 -17.10 1.08
N SER A 27 8.94 -16.84 -0.06
CA SER A 27 10.40 -16.90 -0.19
C SER A 27 11.08 -15.58 0.20
N ALA A 28 12.42 -15.58 0.25
CA ALA A 28 13.21 -14.36 0.49
C ALA A 28 13.04 -13.27 -0.58
N VAL A 29 12.52 -13.63 -1.75
CA VAL A 29 12.24 -12.74 -2.88
C VAL A 29 10.86 -13.07 -3.43
N GLU A 30 9.97 -12.09 -3.47
CA GLU A 30 8.59 -12.27 -3.92
C GLU A 30 8.13 -11.17 -4.87
N ASP A 31 7.21 -11.55 -5.76
CA ASP A 31 6.48 -10.63 -6.61
C ASP A 31 5.19 -10.21 -5.89
N VAL A 32 5.05 -8.92 -5.66
CA VAL A 32 4.00 -8.33 -4.83
C VAL A 32 3.35 -7.15 -5.53
N THR A 33 2.10 -6.88 -5.18
CA THR A 33 1.36 -5.70 -5.65
C THR A 33 1.28 -4.68 -4.51
N PHE A 34 1.63 -3.45 -4.79
CA PHE A 34 1.44 -2.33 -3.87
C PHE A 34 -0.04 -1.99 -3.75
N THR A 35 -0.52 -1.87 -2.52
CA THR A 35 -1.93 -1.57 -2.23
C THR A 35 -2.01 -0.64 -1.02
N GLU A 36 -3.06 0.16 -0.93
CA GLU A 36 -3.31 1.02 0.23
C GLU A 36 -4.47 0.46 1.03
N ARG A 37 -4.23 0.22 2.32
CA ARG A 37 -5.27 -0.20 3.26
C ARG A 37 -5.91 1.04 3.88
N THR A 38 -7.20 1.22 3.63
CA THR A 38 -7.99 2.21 4.38
C THR A 38 -8.35 1.61 5.74
N ALA A 39 -7.69 2.07 6.80
CA ALA A 39 -8.21 1.85 8.15
C ALA A 39 -9.36 2.84 8.36
N ALA A 40 -10.52 2.36 8.80
CA ALA A 40 -11.74 3.16 9.01
C ALA A 40 -11.41 4.55 9.59
N GLY A 41 -11.80 5.61 8.87
CA GLY A 41 -11.55 7.00 9.28
C GLY A 41 -10.26 7.63 8.75
N TYR A 42 -10.05 7.63 7.42
CA TYR A 42 -9.07 8.49 6.72
C TYR A 42 -7.58 8.15 6.90
N THR A 43 -7.23 6.98 7.43
CA THR A 43 -5.82 6.56 7.48
C THR A 43 -5.55 5.58 6.34
N TYR A 44 -4.99 6.08 5.25
CA TYR A 44 -4.38 5.25 4.22
C TYR A 44 -3.05 4.70 4.78
N ARG A 45 -2.89 3.39 4.75
CA ARG A 45 -1.64 2.72 5.13
C ARG A 45 -1.10 1.93 3.95
N ASP A 46 0.15 2.20 3.63
CA ASP A 46 0.88 1.47 2.60
C ASP A 46 0.96 -0.02 2.98
N ALA A 47 0.56 -0.87 2.04
CA ALA A 47 0.62 -2.32 2.17
C ALA A 47 1.14 -2.96 0.88
N ILE A 48 1.59 -4.20 1.01
CA ILE A 48 1.88 -5.07 -0.12
C ILE A 48 1.01 -6.31 -0.04
N ARG A 49 0.50 -6.73 -1.19
CA ARG A 49 -0.22 -7.98 -1.35
C ARG A 49 0.66 -8.98 -2.10
N PHE A 50 0.85 -10.15 -1.51
CA PHE A 50 1.54 -11.28 -2.08
C PHE A 50 0.61 -12.10 -2.98
N LYS A 51 1.18 -12.92 -3.86
CA LYS A 51 0.41 -13.78 -4.78
C LYS A 51 -0.42 -14.86 -4.09
N ASN A 52 -0.03 -15.26 -2.88
CA ASN A 52 -0.79 -16.17 -2.03
C ASN A 52 -2.06 -15.53 -1.42
N GLY A 53 -2.31 -14.24 -1.68
CA GLY A 53 -3.47 -13.51 -1.17
C GLY A 53 -3.27 -12.85 0.18
N HIS A 54 -2.14 -13.11 0.86
CA HIS A 54 -1.79 -12.41 2.09
C HIS A 54 -1.36 -10.97 1.79
N ASP A 55 -1.69 -10.06 2.69
CA ASP A 55 -1.19 -8.69 2.65
C ASP A 55 -0.66 -8.25 4.01
N ILE A 56 0.40 -7.44 3.99
CA ILE A 56 1.03 -6.88 5.19
C ILE A 56 1.31 -5.40 4.98
N LEU A 57 1.35 -4.64 6.09
CA LEU A 57 1.71 -3.23 6.04
C LEU A 57 3.20 -3.07 5.76
N LEU A 58 3.59 -2.06 4.97
CA LEU A 58 5.01 -1.75 4.74
C LEU A 58 5.74 -1.45 6.05
N GLN A 59 5.04 -0.94 7.05
CA GLN A 59 5.57 -0.65 8.39
C GLN A 59 6.00 -1.93 9.14
N GLU A 60 5.36 -3.07 8.86
CA GLU A 60 5.65 -4.35 9.52
C GLU A 60 6.85 -5.08 8.90
N LEU A 61 7.18 -4.78 7.65
CA LEU A 61 8.41 -5.28 7.00
C LEU A 61 9.68 -4.79 7.69
N GLY A 62 9.61 -3.66 8.39
CA GLY A 62 10.74 -2.96 8.98
C GLY A 62 11.73 -2.42 7.94
N GLY A 63 12.76 -1.71 8.41
CA GLY A 63 13.82 -1.17 7.56
C GLY A 63 14.70 -2.24 6.88
N GLY A 64 15.47 -1.82 5.88
CA GLY A 64 16.49 -2.65 5.23
C GLY A 64 16.01 -3.55 4.07
N LYS A 65 14.76 -3.39 3.62
CA LYS A 65 14.24 -4.14 2.46
C LYS A 65 14.57 -3.46 1.16
N ARG A 66 14.86 -4.26 0.14
CA ARG A 66 15.10 -3.79 -1.21
C ARG A 66 13.86 -4.03 -2.05
N VAL A 67 13.32 -2.95 -2.59
CA VAL A 67 12.15 -2.97 -3.47
C VAL A 67 12.59 -2.60 -4.87
N LYS A 68 12.20 -3.41 -5.86
CA LYS A 68 12.37 -3.07 -7.27
C LYS A 68 10.98 -2.90 -7.89
N VAL A 69 10.70 -1.71 -8.39
CA VAL A 69 9.48 -1.45 -9.15
C VAL A 69 9.61 -2.16 -10.50
N LEU A 70 8.67 -3.06 -10.80
CA LEU A 70 8.57 -3.71 -12.10
C LEU A 70 7.69 -2.91 -13.05
N ASP A 71 6.53 -2.48 -12.54
CA ASP A 71 5.52 -1.79 -13.33
C ASP A 71 4.74 -0.82 -12.45
N LEU A 72 4.52 0.39 -12.95
CA LEU A 72 3.79 1.46 -12.26
C LEU A 72 2.30 1.53 -12.68
N SER A 73 1.76 0.52 -13.39
CA SER A 73 0.39 0.57 -13.90
C SER A 73 -0.60 0.74 -12.75
N SER A 74 -1.20 1.93 -12.66
CA SER A 74 -2.39 2.18 -11.87
C SER A 74 -3.55 1.42 -12.51
N SER A 75 -3.87 0.22 -12.02
CA SER A 75 -5.06 -0.49 -12.51
C SER A 75 -6.35 -0.08 -11.81
N GLU A 76 -6.33 0.84 -10.85
CA GLU A 76 -7.56 1.38 -10.24
C GLU A 76 -7.49 2.90 -10.15
N ALA A 77 -8.50 3.54 -10.73
CA ALA A 77 -8.78 4.96 -10.59
C ALA A 77 -8.91 5.27 -9.10
N PHE A 78 -7.95 6.02 -8.59
CA PHE A 78 -8.02 6.61 -7.26
C PHE A 78 -9.23 7.56 -7.29
N GLU A 79 -10.35 7.18 -6.68
CA GLU A 79 -11.41 8.13 -6.32
C GLU A 79 -11.00 8.73 -4.98
N PRO A 80 -10.36 9.92 -4.97
CA PRO A 80 -9.94 10.50 -3.72
C PRO A 80 -11.18 10.90 -2.89
N ALA A 81 -11.30 10.33 -1.69
CA ALA A 81 -12.38 10.61 -0.74
C ALA A 81 -12.27 12.01 -0.09
N TRP A 82 -11.97 13.07 -0.84
CA TRP A 82 -12.01 14.45 -0.35
C TRP A 82 -13.38 15.13 -0.52
N GLU A 83 -14.35 14.46 -1.12
CA GLU A 83 -15.67 15.03 -1.36
C GLU A 83 -16.66 14.74 -0.21
N GLU A 84 -16.35 15.19 1.01
CA GLU A 84 -17.41 15.30 2.04
C GLU A 84 -17.12 16.31 3.16
N ARG A 85 -16.42 17.42 2.87
CA ARG A 85 -16.25 18.52 3.86
C ARG A 85 -16.43 19.94 3.34
N ARG A 86 -17.09 20.13 2.19
CA ARG A 86 -17.43 21.48 1.70
C ARG A 86 -18.90 21.90 1.88
N GLU A 87 -19.82 20.98 2.18
CA GLU A 87 -21.25 21.35 2.28
C GLU A 87 -21.69 21.84 3.67
N LEU A 88 -20.95 21.57 4.75
CA LEU A 88 -21.30 22.06 6.10
C LEU A 88 -20.94 23.52 6.36
N GLN A 89 -20.05 24.13 5.58
CA GLN A 89 -19.66 25.54 5.78
C GLN A 89 -20.59 26.54 5.08
N SER A 90 -21.42 26.08 4.14
CA SER A 90 -22.35 26.96 3.38
C SER A 90 -23.63 27.28 4.16
N ARG A 91 -23.99 26.48 5.17
CA ARG A 91 -25.23 26.66 5.96
C ARG A 91 -25.10 27.60 7.16
N LEU A 92 -23.94 28.23 7.35
CA LEU A 92 -23.69 29.17 8.45
C LEU A 92 -23.17 30.52 7.93
N ARG A 93 -24.09 31.28 7.30
CA ARG A 93 -24.38 32.71 7.54
C ARG A 93 -25.21 33.29 6.39
N PRO A 94 -26.04 34.33 6.62
CA PRO A 94 -26.26 35.10 7.84
C PRO A 94 -27.53 34.74 8.63
#